data_AF-A0A3D5K283-F1
#
_entry.id   AF-A0A3D5K283-F1
#
_cell.length_a   1.000
_cell.length_b   1.000
_cell.length_c   1.000
_cell.angle_alpha   90.00
_cell.angle_beta   90.00
_cell.angle_gamma   90.00
#
_symmetry.space_group_name_H-M   'P 1'
#
loop_
_entity.id
_entity.type
_entity.pdbx_description
1 polymer ?
#
loop_
_entity_poly.entity_id
_entity_poly.type
_entity_poly.pdbx_seq_one_letter_code
_entity_poly.pdbx_strand_id
1 'polypeptide(L)'
;GYTYESWHYHYQLPDFVDLARSAPDTTIILDHFGTPLGVGPWANQRDEIFEQWKIDIAEAARCPNVVAKLGGLAMPDNGFDWHLADCPPTSDEVVTAHRDHYLHTIDCFGPERCMFESNFPVDRVSVSYRVLYNAFKKMVGDFTDNERSAMFSGTASRVYAI
;
A
#
# COMPACT_ATOMS: atom_id res chain seq x y z
N GLY A 1 3.96 -5.34 -22.77
CA GLY A 1 3.44 -3.99 -23.05
C GLY A 1 4.00 -3.04 -22.02
N TYR A 2 3.47 -1.82 -21.95
CA TYR A 2 3.76 -0.90 -20.84
C TYR A 2 2.87 -1.24 -19.63
N THR A 3 3.35 -0.94 -18.42
CA THR A 3 2.55 -0.92 -17.19
C THR A 3 1.94 0.48 -16.99
N TYR A 4 0.77 0.54 -16.38
CA TYR A 4 0.15 1.80 -15.95
C TYR A 4 0.11 1.84 -14.42
N GLU A 5 0.60 2.91 -13.82
CA GLU A 5 0.55 3.12 -12.36
C GLU A 5 -0.48 4.21 -12.06
N SER A 6 -1.30 3.99 -11.02
CA SER A 6 -2.36 4.91 -10.63
C SER A 6 -2.23 5.27 -9.15
N TRP A 7 -1.96 6.54 -8.90
CA TRP A 7 -2.08 7.14 -7.58
C TRP A 7 -3.35 7.98 -7.49
N HIS A 8 -4.15 7.69 -6.46
CA HIS A 8 -5.43 8.34 -6.17
C HIS A 8 -5.76 8.16 -4.68
N TYR A 9 -6.84 8.81 -4.23
CA TYR A 9 -7.34 8.70 -2.87
C TYR A 9 -8.41 7.62 -2.69
N HIS A 10 -8.62 7.17 -1.46
CA HIS A 10 -9.39 5.95 -1.16
C HIS A 10 -10.82 5.98 -1.71
N TYR A 11 -11.47 7.16 -1.67
CA TYR A 11 -12.82 7.34 -2.20
C TYR A 11 -12.92 7.21 -3.74
N GLN A 12 -11.79 7.14 -4.45
CA GLN A 12 -11.70 6.95 -5.90
C GLN A 12 -11.38 5.50 -6.29
N LEU A 13 -11.22 4.59 -5.33
CA LEU A 13 -11.00 3.16 -5.61
C LEU A 13 -12.10 2.55 -6.50
N PRO A 14 -13.40 2.90 -6.36
CA PRO A 14 -14.42 2.41 -7.30
C PRO A 14 -14.14 2.80 -8.76
N ASP A 15 -13.76 4.05 -9.02
CA ASP A 15 -13.41 4.52 -10.37
C ASP A 15 -12.15 3.81 -10.91
N PHE A 16 -11.19 3.54 -10.02
CA PHE A 16 -10.00 2.74 -10.37
C PHE A 16 -10.36 1.31 -10.76
N VAL A 17 -11.32 0.68 -10.08
CA VAL A 17 -11.82 -0.65 -10.44
C VAL A 17 -12.48 -0.63 -11.82
N ASP A 18 -13.29 0.39 -12.12
CA ASP A 18 -13.91 0.55 -13.43
C ASP A 18 -12.86 0.74 -14.53
N LEU A 19 -11.82 1.54 -14.28
CA LEU A 19 -10.67 1.67 -15.17
C LEU A 19 -10.00 0.30 -15.40
N ALA A 20 -9.71 -0.44 -14.34
CA ALA A 20 -9.03 -1.74 -14.44
C ALA A 20 -9.81 -2.76 -15.28
N ARG A 21 -11.14 -2.77 -15.13
CA ARG A 21 -12.05 -3.62 -15.91
C ARG A 21 -12.16 -3.21 -17.37
N SER A 22 -12.02 -1.93 -17.67
CA SER A 22 -12.08 -1.42 -19.04
C SER A 22 -10.84 -1.75 -19.87
N ALA A 23 -9.72 -2.10 -19.22
CA ALA A 23 -8.43 -2.38 -19.85
C ALA A 23 -7.82 -3.72 -19.36
N PRO A 24 -8.50 -4.87 -19.55
CA PRO A 24 -8.11 -6.15 -18.95
C PRO A 24 -6.74 -6.66 -19.41
N ASP A 25 -6.27 -6.24 -20.59
CA ASP A 25 -4.98 -6.63 -21.16
C ASP A 25 -3.81 -5.73 -20.70
N THR A 26 -4.09 -4.71 -19.88
CA THR A 26 -3.07 -3.81 -19.32
C THR A 26 -2.86 -4.12 -17.85
N THR A 27 -1.60 -4.39 -17.47
CA THR A 27 -1.22 -4.49 -16.06
C THR A 27 -1.28 -3.11 -15.42
N ILE A 28 -2.07 -3.00 -14.36
CA ILE A 28 -2.32 -1.75 -13.64
C ILE A 28 -1.82 -1.89 -12.20
N ILE A 29 -1.04 -0.90 -11.75
CA ILE A 29 -0.49 -0.87 -10.40
C ILE A 29 -1.34 0.07 -9.56
N LEU A 30 -1.90 -0.46 -8.47
CA LEU A 30 -2.53 0.31 -7.41
C LEU A 30 -1.44 0.84 -6.49
N ASP A 31 -1.22 2.16 -6.52
CA ASP A 31 -0.23 2.79 -5.67
C ASP A 31 -0.76 3.06 -4.27
N HIS A 32 0.12 2.87 -3.28
CA HIS A 32 -0.02 3.35 -1.91
C HIS A 32 -1.38 3.06 -1.26
N PHE A 33 -1.90 1.84 -1.47
CA PHE A 33 -3.19 1.41 -0.93
C PHE A 33 -4.40 2.22 -1.42
N GLY A 34 -4.27 2.98 -2.52
CA GLY A 34 -5.27 3.98 -2.89
C GLY A 34 -5.37 5.10 -1.85
N THR A 35 -4.32 5.41 -1.10
CA THR A 35 -4.19 6.54 -0.16
C THR A 35 -5.42 6.81 0.73
N PRO A 36 -5.62 6.02 1.80
CA PRO A 36 -6.52 6.37 2.88
C PRO A 36 -6.15 7.74 3.47
N LEU A 37 -7.07 8.70 3.40
CA LEU A 37 -6.85 10.04 3.92
C LEU A 37 -7.17 10.06 5.40
N GLY A 38 -6.38 10.82 6.16
CA GLY A 38 -6.58 11.00 7.59
C GLY A 38 -6.38 12.43 8.04
N VAL A 39 -6.54 13.38 7.12
CA VAL A 39 -6.36 14.83 7.34
C VAL A 39 -7.53 15.62 6.76
N GLY A 40 -7.59 16.91 7.09
CA GLY A 40 -8.60 17.83 6.56
C GLY A 40 -10.02 17.34 6.87
N PRO A 41 -10.94 17.28 5.89
CA PRO A 41 -12.30 16.78 6.10
C PRO A 41 -12.38 15.35 6.65
N TRP A 42 -11.32 14.56 6.49
CA TRP A 42 -11.25 13.14 6.83
C TRP A 42 -10.58 12.85 8.18
N ALA A 43 -10.09 13.87 8.90
CA ALA A 43 -9.25 13.69 10.09
C ALA A 43 -9.86 12.81 11.20
N ASN A 44 -11.20 12.83 11.33
CA ASN A 44 -11.93 12.09 12.37
C ASN A 44 -12.71 10.88 11.81
N GLN A 45 -12.36 10.41 10.62
CA GLN A 45 -13.10 9.36 9.91
C GLN A 45 -12.26 8.11 9.66
N ARG A 46 -11.09 7.96 10.31
CA ARG A 46 -10.14 6.87 10.04
C ARG A 46 -10.76 5.48 10.10
N ASP A 47 -11.56 5.20 11.13
CA ASP A 47 -12.17 3.90 11.33
C ASP A 47 -13.22 3.61 10.25
N GLU A 48 -14.07 4.58 9.93
CA GLU A 48 -15.08 4.47 8.86
C GLU A 48 -14.42 4.31 7.48
N ILE A 49 -13.38 5.10 7.21
CA ILE A 49 -12.56 5.01 5.99
C ILE A 49 -11.91 3.63 5.91
N PHE A 50 -11.35 3.12 7.00
CA PHE A 50 -10.69 1.82 7.02
C PHE A 50 -11.66 0.68 6.69
N GLU A 51 -12.86 0.70 7.26
CA GLU A 51 -13.89 -0.32 6.97
C GLU A 51 -14.32 -0.30 5.50
N GLN A 52 -14.58 0.88 4.93
CA GLN A 52 -14.93 1.00 3.51
C GLN A 52 -13.75 0.65 2.60
N TRP A 53 -12.55 1.13 2.93
CA TRP A 53 -11.32 0.85 2.21
C TRP A 53 -11.05 -0.65 2.08
N LYS A 54 -11.31 -1.44 3.14
CA LYS A 54 -11.17 -2.90 3.07
C LYS A 54 -12.06 -3.52 1.98
N ILE A 55 -13.30 -3.03 1.85
CA ILE A 55 -14.26 -3.49 0.84
C ILE A 55 -13.74 -3.14 -0.56
N ASP A 56 -13.28 -1.91 -0.74
CA ASP A 56 -12.82 -1.40 -2.03
C ASP A 56 -11.52 -2.09 -2.49
N ILE A 57 -10.59 -2.37 -1.57
CA ILE A 57 -9.38 -3.15 -1.84
C ILE A 57 -9.70 -4.59 -2.22
N ALA A 58 -10.66 -5.22 -1.53
CA ALA A 58 -11.11 -6.56 -1.89
C ALA A 58 -11.73 -6.59 -3.29
N GLU A 59 -12.46 -5.54 -3.68
CA GLU A 59 -13.02 -5.40 -5.03
C GLU A 59 -11.94 -5.17 -6.09
N ALA A 60 -10.94 -4.32 -5.81
CA ALA A 60 -9.78 -4.13 -6.68
C ALA A 60 -8.99 -5.42 -6.89
N ALA A 61 -8.83 -6.23 -5.83
CA ALA A 61 -8.13 -7.51 -5.90
C ALA A 61 -8.81 -8.56 -6.79
N ARG A 62 -10.13 -8.41 -7.07
CA ARG A 62 -10.86 -9.25 -8.03
C ARG A 62 -10.49 -8.97 -9.48
N CYS A 63 -9.85 -7.83 -9.77
CA CYS A 63 -9.31 -7.54 -11.09
C CYS A 63 -7.96 -8.26 -11.27
N PRO A 64 -7.85 -9.27 -12.15
CA PRO A 64 -6.64 -10.09 -12.26
C PRO A 64 -5.45 -9.31 -12.84
N ASN A 65 -5.70 -8.22 -13.56
CA ASN A 65 -4.71 -7.32 -14.12
C ASN A 65 -4.20 -6.24 -13.14
N VAL A 66 -4.71 -6.22 -11.90
CA VAL A 66 -4.26 -5.29 -10.86
C VAL A 66 -3.21 -5.94 -9.95
N VAL A 67 -2.14 -5.18 -9.69
CA VAL A 67 -1.07 -5.49 -8.75
C VAL A 67 -0.97 -4.35 -7.73
N ALA A 68 -0.69 -4.64 -6.46
CA ALA A 68 -0.62 -3.64 -5.39
C ALA A 68 0.82 -3.26 -5.03
N LYS A 69 1.08 -1.97 -4.94
CA LYS A 69 2.30 -1.39 -4.35
C LYS A 69 2.06 -1.09 -2.87
N LEU A 70 2.87 -1.68 -2.01
CA LEU A 70 2.74 -1.61 -0.55
C LEU A 70 3.80 -0.67 0.04
N GLY A 71 3.43 0.58 0.23
CA GLY A 71 4.24 1.68 0.73
C GLY A 71 3.45 2.99 0.65
N GLY A 72 4.05 4.13 1.00
CA GLY A 72 3.35 5.42 0.89
C GLY A 72 2.22 5.63 1.91
N LEU A 73 2.14 4.80 2.95
CA LEU A 73 1.15 4.96 4.03
C LEU A 73 1.65 5.90 5.14
N ALA A 74 2.91 6.36 5.07
CA ALA A 74 3.46 7.32 6.02
C ALA A 74 3.43 8.77 5.51
N MET A 75 2.72 9.07 4.42
CA MET A 75 2.60 10.45 3.94
C MET A 75 1.83 11.32 4.96
N PRO A 76 2.08 12.64 5.03
CA PRO A 76 1.28 13.54 5.87
C PRO A 76 -0.23 13.40 5.62
N ASP A 77 -0.64 13.13 4.38
CA ASP A 77 -2.02 12.94 3.95
C ASP A 77 -2.72 11.76 4.67
N ASN A 78 -1.97 10.74 5.06
CA ASN A 78 -2.50 9.62 5.84
C ASN A 78 -2.74 9.99 7.31
N GLY A 79 -2.19 11.12 7.78
CA GLY A 79 -2.45 11.79 9.07
C GLY A 79 -2.00 11.04 10.33
N PHE A 80 -0.96 10.21 10.24
CA PHE A 80 -0.34 9.62 11.44
C PHE A 80 0.45 10.65 12.28
N ASP A 81 0.50 11.91 11.85
CA ASP A 81 1.14 13.06 12.51
C ASP A 81 2.62 12.89 12.88
N TRP A 82 3.28 11.84 12.39
CA TRP A 82 4.72 11.61 12.59
C TRP A 82 5.60 12.72 12.04
N HIS A 83 5.14 13.43 11.00
CA HIS A 83 5.81 14.60 10.46
C HIS A 83 5.81 15.82 11.40
N LEU A 84 4.95 15.81 12.43
CA LEU A 84 4.85 16.84 13.48
C LEU A 84 5.48 16.40 14.79
N ALA A 85 5.87 15.13 14.91
CA ALA A 85 6.45 14.58 16.13
C ALA A 85 7.91 15.04 16.31
N ASP A 86 8.34 15.20 17.56
CA ASP A 86 9.72 15.58 17.90
C ASP A 86 10.75 14.55 17.41
N CYS A 87 10.35 13.28 17.29
CA CYS A 87 11.17 12.20 16.78
C CYS A 87 10.39 11.31 15.80
N PRO A 88 11.06 10.73 14.78
CA PRO A 88 10.42 9.80 13.87
C PRO A 88 10.02 8.51 14.60
N PRO A 89 9.02 7.78 14.10
CA PRO A 89 8.56 6.54 14.71
C PRO A 89 9.63 5.46 14.64
N THR A 90 9.54 4.50 15.55
CA THR A 90 10.25 3.23 15.49
C THR A 90 9.56 2.26 14.54
N SER A 91 10.24 1.18 14.15
CA SER A 91 9.64 0.15 13.29
C SER A 91 8.46 -0.57 13.96
N ASP A 92 8.42 -0.62 15.30
CA ASP A 92 7.32 -1.28 16.01
C ASP A 92 6.07 -0.39 16.02
N GLU A 93 6.24 0.93 16.18
CA GLU A 93 5.12 1.89 16.05
C GLU A 93 4.55 1.90 14.63
N VAL A 94 5.42 1.81 13.61
CA VAL A 94 4.96 1.65 12.21
C VAL A 94 4.18 0.35 12.04
N VAL A 95 4.65 -0.77 12.61
CA VAL A 95 3.91 -2.03 12.57
C VAL A 95 2.54 -1.87 13.24
N THR A 96 2.47 -1.31 14.45
CA THR A 96 1.21 -1.09 15.16
C THR A 96 0.22 -0.24 14.35
N ALA A 97 0.69 0.82 13.69
CA ALA A 97 -0.16 1.72 12.94
C ALA A 97 -0.60 1.18 11.58
N HIS A 98 0.28 0.45 10.88
CA HIS A 98 0.08 0.11 9.47
C HIS A 98 -0.32 -1.36 9.23
N ARG A 99 -0.05 -2.28 10.17
CA ARG A 99 -0.15 -3.73 9.95
C ARG A 99 -1.46 -4.16 9.29
N ASP A 100 -2.58 -3.62 9.72
CA ASP A 100 -3.88 -4.06 9.23
C ASP A 100 -4.12 -3.67 7.76
N HIS A 101 -3.61 -2.52 7.32
CA HIS A 101 -3.67 -2.13 5.90
C HIS A 101 -2.79 -3.05 5.04
N TYR A 102 -1.58 -3.35 5.52
CA TYR A 102 -0.65 -4.22 4.79
C TYR A 102 -1.20 -5.64 4.68
N LEU A 103 -1.60 -6.24 5.81
CA LEU A 103 -2.07 -7.62 5.82
C LEU A 103 -3.39 -7.78 5.07
N HIS A 104 -4.35 -6.87 5.23
CA HIS A 104 -5.60 -6.94 4.47
C HIS A 104 -5.36 -6.90 2.95
N THR A 105 -4.46 -6.04 2.50
CA THR A 105 -4.10 -5.96 1.07
C THR A 105 -3.42 -7.24 0.59
N ILE A 106 -2.46 -7.76 1.37
CA ILE A 106 -1.76 -9.01 1.05
C ILE A 106 -2.73 -10.19 1.02
N ASP A 107 -3.67 -10.28 1.96
CA ASP A 107 -4.68 -11.34 2.02
C ASP A 107 -5.62 -11.29 0.81
N CYS A 108 -5.99 -10.09 0.34
CA CYS A 108 -6.86 -9.93 -0.83
C CYS A 108 -6.14 -10.23 -2.16
N PHE A 109 -4.93 -9.69 -2.34
CA PHE A 109 -4.20 -9.79 -3.60
C PHE A 109 -3.40 -11.08 -3.73
N GLY A 110 -2.93 -11.63 -2.62
CA GLY A 110 -1.89 -12.63 -2.53
C GLY A 110 -0.48 -12.00 -2.62
N PRO A 111 0.54 -12.64 -1.99
CA PRO A 111 1.93 -12.15 -2.04
C PRO A 111 2.48 -11.95 -3.45
N GLU A 112 2.06 -12.80 -4.40
CA GLU A 112 2.46 -12.72 -5.80
C GLU A 112 1.89 -11.50 -6.54
N ARG A 113 0.92 -10.77 -6.00
CA ARG A 113 0.43 -9.51 -6.58
C ARG A 113 0.68 -8.31 -5.68
N CYS A 114 1.59 -8.44 -4.72
CA CYS A 114 2.01 -7.36 -3.84
C CYS A 114 3.51 -7.09 -4.04
N MET A 115 3.91 -5.82 -4.00
CA MET A 115 5.32 -5.43 -4.00
C MET A 115 5.58 -4.33 -2.97
N PHE A 116 6.57 -4.51 -2.10
CA PHE A 116 6.98 -3.48 -1.15
C PHE A 116 7.71 -2.35 -1.86
N GLU A 117 7.41 -1.12 -1.45
CA GLU A 117 8.03 0.07 -1.96
C GLU A 117 8.17 1.14 -0.86
N SER A 118 9.02 2.13 -1.08
CA SER A 118 9.41 3.06 -0.01
C SER A 118 8.68 4.41 -0.05
N ASN A 119 8.23 4.82 -1.23
CA ASN A 119 7.74 6.14 -1.57
C ASN A 119 8.76 7.26 -1.25
N PHE A 120 10.05 6.94 -1.17
CA PHE A 120 11.08 7.93 -0.92
C PHE A 120 11.29 8.84 -2.14
N PRO A 121 11.44 10.16 -1.92
CA PRO A 121 11.64 10.82 -0.63
C PRO A 121 10.37 11.35 0.06
N VAL A 122 9.16 11.09 -0.44
CA VAL A 122 7.91 11.63 0.14
C VAL A 122 7.70 11.13 1.57
N ASP A 123 7.80 9.82 1.80
CA ASP A 123 7.65 9.23 3.14
C ASP A 123 8.76 9.65 4.12
N ARG A 124 9.88 10.19 3.62
CA ARG A 124 10.99 10.69 4.46
C ARG A 124 10.54 11.77 5.43
N VAL A 125 9.47 12.50 5.10
CA VAL A 125 8.91 13.55 5.95
C VAL A 125 8.40 12.98 7.28
N SER A 126 7.98 11.73 7.31
CA SER A 126 7.39 11.08 8.49
C SER A 126 8.24 9.93 9.04
N VAL A 127 8.96 9.19 8.20
CA VAL A 127 9.65 7.95 8.60
C VAL A 127 11.00 7.80 7.89
N SER A 128 11.97 7.16 8.54
CA SER A 128 13.25 6.84 7.88
C SER A 128 13.17 5.55 7.06
N TYR A 129 13.94 5.45 5.97
CA TYR A 129 13.95 4.29 5.08
C TYR A 129 14.23 2.98 5.84
N ARG A 130 15.19 3.03 6.76
CA ARG A 130 15.58 1.89 7.60
C ARG A 130 14.44 1.43 8.52
N VAL A 131 13.73 2.39 9.13
CA VAL A 131 12.56 2.09 9.97
C VAL A 131 11.47 1.43 9.14
N LEU A 132 11.13 2.01 7.99
CA LEU A 132 10.08 1.53 7.10
C LEU A 132 10.34 0.09 6.63
N TYR A 133 11.53 -0.19 6.08
CA TYR A 133 11.87 -1.55 5.64
C TYR A 133 11.99 -2.56 6.78
N ASN A 134 12.40 -2.13 7.99
CA ASN A 134 12.34 -3.00 9.16
C ASN A 134 10.90 -3.33 9.54
N ALA A 135 9.97 -2.38 9.43
CA ALA A 135 8.56 -2.62 9.65
C ALA A 135 7.98 -3.61 8.62
N PHE A 136 8.31 -3.47 7.34
CA PHE A 136 7.90 -4.43 6.30
C PHE A 136 8.31 -5.86 6.66
N LYS A 137 9.59 -6.06 6.99
CA LYS A 137 10.12 -7.38 7.38
C LYS A 137 9.43 -7.95 8.62
N LYS A 138 9.07 -7.10 9.59
CA LYS A 138 8.33 -7.51 10.79
C LYS A 138 6.90 -7.91 10.46
N MET A 139 6.20 -7.14 9.62
CA MET A 139 4.80 -7.42 9.24
C MET A 139 4.64 -8.77 8.52
N VAL A 140 5.63 -9.17 7.72
CA VAL A 140 5.62 -10.45 6.99
C VAL A 140 6.56 -11.51 7.57
N GLY A 141 6.87 -11.41 8.86
CA GLY A 141 7.78 -12.33 9.56
C GLY A 141 7.34 -13.79 9.49
N ASP A 142 6.04 -14.04 9.53
CA ASP A 142 5.44 -15.39 9.55
C ASP A 142 5.16 -15.98 8.16
N PHE A 143 5.40 -15.21 7.09
CA PHE A 143 5.23 -15.67 5.71
C PHE A 143 6.33 -16.66 5.33
N THR A 144 6.16 -17.38 4.23
CA THR A 144 7.22 -18.25 3.69
C THR A 144 8.33 -17.44 3.02
N ASP A 145 9.50 -18.07 2.83
CA ASP A 145 10.60 -17.44 2.09
C ASP A 145 10.22 -17.05 0.66
N ASN A 146 9.38 -17.86 0.01
CA ASN A 146 8.90 -17.58 -1.35
C ASN A 146 7.96 -16.37 -1.38
N GLU A 147 7.00 -16.30 -0.45
CA GLU A 147 6.07 -15.17 -0.38
C GLU A 147 6.79 -13.86 -0.04
N ARG A 148 7.75 -13.90 0.90
CA ARG A 148 8.61 -12.76 1.17
C ARG A 148 9.41 -12.36 -0.07
N SER A 149 10.02 -13.32 -0.76
CA SER A 149 10.80 -13.05 -1.97
C SER A 149 9.95 -12.44 -3.08
N ALA A 150 8.71 -12.91 -3.25
CA ALA A 150 7.74 -12.31 -4.17
C ALA A 150 7.50 -10.84 -3.82
N MET A 151 7.15 -10.53 -2.57
CA MET A 151 6.83 -9.16 -2.16
C MET A 151 8.03 -8.20 -2.14
N PHE A 152 9.23 -8.67 -1.78
CA PHE A 152 10.42 -7.80 -1.69
C PHE A 152 11.12 -7.57 -3.02
N SER A 153 10.94 -8.42 -4.02
CA SER A 153 11.56 -8.23 -5.34
C SER A 153 10.85 -8.95 -6.49
N GLY A 154 10.39 -10.19 -6.28
CA GLY A 154 9.92 -11.06 -7.36
C GLY A 154 8.74 -10.50 -8.16
N THR A 155 7.74 -9.95 -7.47
CA THR A 155 6.57 -9.33 -8.11
C THR A 155 6.99 -8.13 -8.96
N ALA A 156 7.87 -7.26 -8.45
CA ALA A 156 8.37 -6.10 -9.19
C ALA A 156 9.21 -6.53 -10.41
N SER A 157 10.13 -7.49 -10.25
CA SER A 157 10.92 -8.04 -11.36
C SER A 157 10.06 -8.57 -12.49
N ARG A 158 9.02 -9.34 -12.16
CA ARG A 158 8.10 -9.89 -13.16
C ARG A 158 7.25 -8.81 -13.84
N VAL A 159 6.71 -7.87 -13.07
CA VAL A 159 5.78 -6.84 -13.57
C VAL A 159 6.49 -5.79 -14.43
N TYR A 160 7.68 -5.36 -14.03
CA TYR A 160 8.46 -4.35 -14.76
C TYR A 160 9.50 -4.93 -15.72
N ALA A 161 9.63 -6.27 -15.79
CA ALA A 161 10.59 -6.98 -16.63
C ALA A 161 12.06 -6.55 -16.41
N ILE A 162 12.49 -6.53 -15.14
CA ILE A 162 13.85 -6.18 -14.69
C ILE A 162 14.62 -7.38 -14.12
#